data_AF-A0A2N6DD82-F1
#
_entry.id   AF-A0A2N6DD82-F1
#
_cell.length_a   1.000
_cell.length_b   1.000
_cell.length_c   1.000
_cell.angle_alpha   90.00
_cell.angle_beta   90.00
_cell.angle_gamma   90.00
#
_symmetry.space_group_name_H-M   'P 1'
#
loop_
_entity.id
_entity.type
_entity.pdbx_description
1 polymer ?
#
loop_
_entity_poly.entity_id
_entity_poly.type
_entity_poly.pdbx_seq_one_letter_code
_entity_poly.pdbx_strand_id
1 'polypeptide(L)' 'MLNPKYVFVFEGANDALAVNLNNFCTINFDDAKREILIDYGTTERVITLDDDKDFFDNKELILETIAGE' A
#
# COMPACT_ATOMS: atom_id res chain seq x y z
N MET A 1 8.13 0.33 -19.13
CA MET A 1 8.49 -0.77 -18.21
C MET A 1 7.89 -0.45 -16.86
N LEU A 2 7.34 -1.44 -16.15
CA LEU A 2 6.89 -1.25 -14.76
C LEU A 2 8.13 -1.00 -13.89
N ASN A 3 8.14 0.08 -13.11
CA ASN A 3 9.16 0.32 -12.12
C ASN A 3 8.87 -0.60 -10.92
N PRO A 4 9.73 -1.60 -10.64
CA PRO A 4 9.48 -2.58 -9.60
C PRO A 4 9.48 -1.97 -8.20
N LYS A 5 10.05 -0.77 -8.01
CA LYS A 5 10.01 -0.05 -6.73
C LYS A 5 8.59 0.28 -6.28
N TYR A 6 7.66 0.48 -7.23
CA TYR A 6 6.26 0.80 -6.94
C TYR A 6 5.37 -0.43 -6.80
N VAL A 7 5.94 -1.62 -6.71
CA VAL A 7 5.18 -2.85 -6.52
C VAL A 7 5.37 -3.33 -5.09
N PHE A 8 4.28 -3.35 -4.35
CA PHE A 8 4.22 -3.76 -2.94
C PHE A 8 3.48 -5.08 -2.84
N VAL A 9 3.94 -5.99 -1.99
CA VAL A 9 3.28 -7.27 -1.74
C VAL A 9 2.97 -7.34 -0.26
N PHE A 10 1.68 -7.45 0.05
CA PHE A 10 1.17 -7.64 1.39
C PHE A 10 0.85 -9.11 1.57
N GLU A 11 1.60 -9.81 2.40
CA GLU A 11 1.39 -11.22 2.70
C GLU A 11 0.46 -11.37 3.91
N GLY A 12 -0.67 -12.04 3.70
CA GLY A 12 -1.56 -12.50 4.76
C GLY A 12 -1.24 -13.94 5.15
N ALA A 13 -1.96 -14.45 6.15
CA ALA A 13 -1.75 -15.81 6.65
C ALA A 13 -2.06 -16.92 5.61
N ASN A 14 -2.92 -16.63 4.61
CA ASN A 14 -3.38 -17.61 3.62
C ASN A 14 -3.29 -17.12 2.17
N ASP A 15 -3.01 -15.83 1.95
CA ASP A 15 -3.05 -15.15 0.67
C ASP A 15 -2.01 -14.03 0.61
N ALA A 16 -1.78 -13.50 -0.58
CA ALA A 16 -0.92 -12.34 -0.77
C ALA A 16 -1.58 -11.38 -1.76
N LEU A 17 -1.54 -10.08 -1.44
CA LEU A 17 -2.04 -9.01 -2.28
C LEU A 17 -0.87 -8.22 -2.86
N ALA A 18 -0.71 -8.28 -4.18
CA ALA A 18 0.23 -7.43 -4.89
C ALA A 18 -0.46 -6.13 -5.33
N VAL A 19 0.09 -5.01 -4.89
CA VAL A 19 -0.33 -3.65 -5.20
C VAL A 19 0.69 -3.03 -6.13
N ASN A 20 0.24 -2.53 -7.28
CA ASN A 20 1.11 -1.85 -8.23
C ASN A 20 0.76 -0.36 -8.29
N LEU A 21 1.64 0.49 -7.76
CA LEU A 21 1.51 1.94 -7.71
C LEU A 21 2.13 2.65 -8.92
N ASN A 22 2.52 1.93 -9.98
CA ASN A 22 3.03 2.55 -11.22
C ASN A 22 1.97 3.36 -11.98
N ASN A 23 0.68 3.15 -11.69
CA ASN A 23 -0.42 3.88 -12.29
C ASN A 23 -0.75 5.12 -11.45
N PHE A 24 -1.32 6.15 -12.07
CA PHE A 24 -1.92 7.27 -11.34
C PHE A 24 -2.94 6.72 -10.34
N CYS A 25 -2.60 6.81 -9.05
CA CYS A 25 -3.44 6.37 -7.96
C CYS A 25 -3.29 7.35 -6.79
N THR A 26 -4.31 7.39 -5.94
CA THR A 26 -4.29 8.13 -4.69
C THR A 26 -4.20 7.14 -3.55
N ILE A 27 -3.36 7.42 -2.57
CA ILE A 27 -3.15 6.55 -1.41
C ILE A 27 -3.50 7.34 -0.15
N ASN A 28 -4.38 6.77 0.67
CA ASN A 28 -4.77 7.33 1.96
C ASN A 28 -4.47 6.32 3.07
N PHE A 29 -4.03 6.84 4.21
CA PHE A 29 -3.72 6.05 5.40
C PHE A 29 -4.70 6.42 6.53
N ASP A 30 -5.43 5.44 7.04
CA ASP A 30 -6.26 5.59 8.25
C ASP A 30 -5.55 4.89 9.42
N ASP A 31 -4.78 5.69 10.16
CA ASP A 31 -3.98 5.21 11.30
C ASP A 31 -4.84 4.66 12.45
N ALA A 32 -6.09 5.10 12.58
CA ALA A 32 -6.98 4.62 13.63
C ALA A 32 -7.52 3.21 13.33
N LYS A 33 -7.71 2.91 12.03
CA LYS A 33 -8.18 1.60 11.58
C LYS A 33 -7.09 0.68 11.08
N ARG A 34 -5.84 1.15 10.97
CA ARG A 34 -4.71 0.44 10.32
C ARG A 34 -5.06 0.06 8.88
N GLU A 35 -5.68 0.99 8.16
CA GLU A 35 -6.12 0.78 6.79
C GLU A 35 -5.30 1.60 5.80
N ILE A 36 -4.91 0.94 4.70
CA ILE A 36 -4.32 1.58 3.52
C ILE A 36 -5.38 1.53 2.42
N LEU A 37 -5.89 2.70 2.03
CA LEU A 37 -6.82 2.85 0.92
C LEU A 37 -6.05 3.25 -0.33
N ILE A 38 -6.26 2.51 -1.42
CA ILE A 38 -5.63 2.73 -2.72
C ILE A 38 -6.72 2.91 -3.75
N ASP A 39 -6.80 4.10 -4.31
CA ASP A 39 -7.75 4.47 -5.35
C ASP A 39 -7.03 4.57 -6.70
N TYR A 40 -7.38 3.66 -7.62
CA TYR A 40 -6.86 3.63 -9.00
C TYR A 40 -7.71 4.46 -9.99
N GLY A 41 -8.67 5.25 -9.49
CA GLY A 41 -9.63 6.04 -10.27
C GLY A 41 -10.74 5.22 -10.94
N THR A 42 -10.58 3.90 -11.04
CA THR A 42 -11.57 2.96 -11.57
C THR A 42 -12.01 1.93 -10.55
N THR A 43 -11.15 1.64 -9.58
CA THR A 43 -11.38 0.67 -8.51
C THR A 43 -10.67 1.14 -7.24
N GLU A 44 -11.32 0.94 -6.10
CA GLU A 44 -10.74 1.15 -4.79
C GLU A 44 -10.35 -0.18 -4.14
N ARG A 45 -9.25 -0.18 -3.40
CA ARG A 45 -8.80 -1.30 -2.59
C ARG A 45 -8.51 -0.80 -1.18
N VAL A 46 -9.08 -1.48 -0.20
CA VAL A 46 -8.79 -1.27 1.22
C VAL A 46 -7.97 -2.46 1.69
N ILE A 47 -6.85 -2.17 2.34
CA ILE A 47 -5.97 -3.16 2.95
C ILE A 47 -5.99 -2.88 4.44
N THR A 48 -6.53 -3.82 5.21
CA THR A 48 -6.57 -3.73 6.67
C THR A 48 -5.44 -4.60 7.22
N LEU A 49 -4.60 -4.02 8.06
CA LEU A 49 -3.51 -4.73 8.74
C LEU A 49 -3.85 -4.88 10.23
N ASP A 50 -3.69 -6.09 10.75
CA ASP A 50 -4.06 -6.40 12.15
C ASP A 50 -2.99 -5.95 13.16
N ASP A 51 -1.74 -5.80 12.72
CA ASP A 51 -0.60 -5.40 13.54
C ASP A 51 -0.21 -3.93 13.30
N ASP A 52 -0.08 -3.15 14.39
CA ASP A 52 0.34 -1.75 14.34
C ASP A 52 1.73 -1.61 13.71
N LYS A 53 2.67 -2.49 14.09
CA LYS A 53 4.03 -2.47 13.57
C LYS A 53 4.02 -2.68 12.06
N ASP A 54 3.29 -3.68 11.59
CA ASP A 54 3.20 -3.97 10.15
C ASP A 54 2.57 -2.80 9.40
N PHE A 55 1.55 -2.16 9.97
CA PHE A 55 0.93 -0.97 9.36
C PHE A 55 1.92 0.19 9.22
N PHE A 56 2.62 0.56 10.30
CA PHE A 56 3.53 1.70 10.27
C PHE A 56 4.79 1.42 9.42
N ASP A 57 5.34 0.21 9.47
CA ASP A 57 6.49 -0.18 8.63
C ASP A 57 6.13 -0.10 7.13
N ASN A 58 4.94 -0.60 6.73
CA ASN A 58 4.48 -0.52 5.34
C ASN A 58 4.15 0.92 4.92
N LYS A 59 3.53 1.71 5.81
CA LYS A 59 3.25 3.12 5.56
C LYS A 59 4.53 3.91 5.32
N GLU A 60 5.55 3.75 6.16
CA GLU A 60 6.84 4.41 6.02
C GLU A 60 7.51 4.00 4.69
N LEU A 61 7.55 2.70 4.38
CA LEU A 61 8.13 2.20 3.13
C LEU A 61 7.46 2.79 1.89
N ILE A 62 6.12 2.87 1.87
CA ILE A 62 5.38 3.48 0.75
C ILE A 62 5.72 4.97 0.64
N LEU A 63 5.70 5.71 1.75
CA LEU A 63 6.00 7.14 1.80
C LEU A 63 7.44 7.45 1.35
N GLU A 64 8.42 6.68 1.80
CA GLU A 64 9.82 6.82 1.36
C GLU A 64 9.97 6.54 -0.15
N THR A 65 9.28 5.52 -0.65
CA THR A 65 9.35 5.14 -2.07
C THR A 65 8.79 6.24 -2.97
N ILE A 66 7.69 6.90 -2.58
CA ILE A 66 7.10 8.00 -3.35
C ILE A 66 7.83 9.34 -3.16
N ALA A 67 8.48 9.57 -2.02
CA ALA A 67 9.21 10.81 -1.72
C ALA A 67 10.66 10.80 -2.22
N GLY A 68 11.22 9.62 -2.48
CA GLY A 68 12.58 9.43 -3.00
C GLY A 68 12.76 9.71 -4.50
N GLU A 69 11.79 10.35 -5.16
CA GLU A 69 11.90 10.86 -6.53
C GLU A 69 12.34 12.32 -6.62
#